data_AF-A0A0F9DLC7-F1
#
_entry.id   AF-A0A0F9DLC7-F1
#
_cell.length_a   1.000
_cell.length_b   1.000
_cell.length_c   1.000
_cell.angle_alpha   90.00
_cell.angle_beta   90.00
_cell.angle_gamma   90.00
#
_symmetry.space_group_name_H-M   'P 1'
#
loop_
_entity.id
_entity.type
_entity.pdbx_description
1 polymer ?
#
loop_
_entity_poly.entity_id
_entity_poly.type
_entity_poly.pdbx_seq_one_letter_code
_entity_poly.pdbx_strand_id
1 'polypeptide(L)' 'MTKYGNIPQRVDGIFFHSKKEARHYKVLKSMQQAGIIRDLETQPKFKLDINGTHICNYFADFKYFDNELDREV' A
#
# COMPACT_ATOMS: atom_id res chain seq x y z
N MET A 1 -17.41 17.83 -2.01
CA MET A 1 -16.99 17.93 -0.60
C MET A 1 -16.49 16.57 -0.14
N THR A 2 -15.21 16.42 0.18
CA THR A 2 -14.64 15.17 0.73
C THR A 2 -14.95 15.09 2.23
N LYS A 3 -15.39 13.92 2.72
CA LYS A 3 -16.01 13.69 4.04
C LYS A 3 -15.20 14.17 5.27
N TYR A 4 -13.92 14.55 5.12
CA TYR A 4 -13.06 15.05 6.21
C TYR A 4 -12.05 16.13 5.77
N GLY A 5 -12.29 16.86 4.67
CA GLY A 5 -11.30 17.83 4.15
C GLY A 5 -9.98 17.21 3.69
N ASN A 6 -9.94 15.89 3.51
CA ASN A 6 -8.77 15.19 2.99
C ASN A 6 -8.52 15.63 1.55
N ILE A 7 -7.35 16.20 1.31
CA ILE A 7 -6.89 16.58 -0.02
C ILE A 7 -6.27 15.32 -0.63
N PRO A 8 -6.90 14.68 -1.62
CA PRO A 8 -6.27 13.55 -2.32
C PRO A 8 -4.93 14.00 -2.88
N GLN A 9 -3.90 13.20 -2.72
CA GLN A 9 -2.55 13.51 -3.18
C GLN A 9 -2.15 12.51 -4.25
N ARG A 10 -1.73 13.01 -5.41
CA ARG A 10 -1.05 12.21 -6.42
C ARG A 10 0.44 12.26 -6.15
N VAL A 11 1.04 11.12 -5.83
CA VAL A 11 2.49 10.97 -5.71
C VAL A 11 2.91 9.89 -6.69
N ASP A 12 3.81 10.23 -7.62
CA ASP A 12 4.29 9.31 -8.67
C ASP A 12 3.19 8.65 -9.52
N GLY A 13 2.08 9.37 -9.75
CA GLY A 13 0.92 8.85 -10.48
C GLY A 13 -0.05 8.01 -9.65
N ILE A 14 0.31 7.67 -8.40
CA ILE A 14 -0.53 6.91 -7.47
C ILE A 14 -1.42 7.87 -6.69
N PHE A 15 -2.71 7.53 -6.59
CA PHE A 15 -3.67 8.29 -5.81
C PHE A 15 -3.70 7.82 -4.36
N PHE A 16 -3.45 8.74 -3.43
CA PHE A 16 -3.60 8.48 -2.00
C PHE A 16 -4.84 9.19 -1.45
N HIS A 17 -5.62 8.47 -0.65
CA HIS A 17 -6.86 8.96 -0.06
C HIS A 17 -6.61 9.94 1.09
N SER A 18 -5.39 9.94 1.64
CA SER A 18 -4.96 10.81 2.74
C SER A 18 -3.51 11.30 2.61
N LYS A 19 -3.22 12.41 3.30
CA LYS A 19 -1.84 12.92 3.45
C LYS A 19 -0.92 11.95 4.21
N LYS A 20 -1.50 11.13 5.12
CA LYS A 20 -0.74 10.18 5.95
C LYS A 20 -0.21 9.03 5.09
N GLU A 21 -1.07 8.46 4.24
CA GLU A 21 -0.67 7.40 3.29
C GLU A 21 0.38 7.92 2.30
N ALA A 22 0.17 9.11 1.74
CA ALA A 22 1.16 9.72 0.83
C ALA A 22 2.53 9.93 1.50
N ARG A 23 2.56 10.26 2.80
CA ARG A 23 3.82 10.37 3.56
C ARG A 23 4.43 8.99 3.80
N HIS A 24 3.64 8.00 4.17
CA HIS A 24 4.11 6.63 4.39
C HIS A 24 4.71 6.05 3.11
N TYR A 25 4.03 6.21 1.97
CA TYR A 25 4.54 5.80 0.67
C TYR A 25 5.91 6.42 0.34
N LYS A 26 6.12 7.71 0.64
CA LYS A 26 7.43 8.35 0.45
C LYS A 26 8.52 7.70 1.29
N VAL A 27 8.22 7.34 2.55
CA VAL A 27 9.17 6.64 3.42
C VAL A 27 9.50 5.26 2.85
N LEU A 28 8.48 4.47 2.48
CA LEU A 28 8.69 3.15 1.89
C LEU A 28 9.49 3.24 0.58
N LYS A 29 9.21 4.22 -0.27
CA LYS A 29 9.97 4.45 -1.50
C LYS A 29 11.44 4.79 -1.22
N SER A 30 11.73 5.60 -0.21
CA SER A 30 13.11 5.84 0.22
C SER A 30 13.78 4.58 0.76
N MET A 31 13.06 3.75 1.53
CA MET A 31 13.57 2.46 2.03
C MET A 31 13.86 1.49 0.89
N GLN A 32 13.02 1.50 -0.16
CA GLN A 32 13.23 0.70 -1.37
C GLN A 32 14.49 1.16 -2.13
N GLN A 33 14.70 2.46 -2.26
CA GLN A 33 15.92 3.02 -2.87
C GLN A 33 17.18 2.70 -2.06
N ALA A 34 17.06 2.61 -0.72
CA ALA A 34 18.13 2.19 0.17
C ALA A 34 18.37 0.67 0.16
N GLY A 35 17.53 -0.12 -0.50
CA GLY A 35 17.63 -1.59 -0.55
C GLY A 35 17.11 -2.32 0.69
N ILE A 36 16.48 -1.61 1.63
CA ILE A 36 15.92 -2.17 2.87
C ILE A 36 14.66 -2.99 2.58
N ILE A 37 13.83 -2.50 1.66
CA ILE A 37 12.65 -3.21 1.18
C ILE A 37 12.71 -3.40 -0.34
N ARG A 38 11.93 -4.34 -0.86
CA ARG A 38 11.75 -4.56 -2.30
C ARG A 38 10.31 -4.92 -2.64
N ASP A 39 9.99 -4.93 -3.93
CA ASP A 39 8.66 -5.30 -4.44
C ASP A 39 7.51 -4.49 -3.82
N LEU A 40 7.72 -3.18 -3.63
CA LEU A 40 6.71 -2.26 -3.10
C LEU A 40 5.52 -2.14 -4.06
N GLU A 41 4.36 -2.63 -3.61
CA GLU A 41 3.07 -2.56 -4.29
C GLU A 41 2.09 -1.74 -3.44
N THR A 42 1.33 -0.86 -4.09
CA THR A 42 0.29 -0.04 -3.44
C THR A 42 -1.09 -0.56 -3.79
N GLN A 43 -1.98 -0.63 -2.80
CA GLN A 43 -3.35 -1.11 -2.99
C GLN A 43 -3.47 -2.53 -3.61
N PRO A 44 -2.65 -3.52 -3.17
CA PRO A 44 -2.74 -4.90 -3.65
C PRO A 44 -4.13 -5.49 -3.36
N LYS A 45 -4.63 -6.28 -4.31
CA LYS A 45 -5.94 -6.94 -4.22
C LYS A 45 -5.78 -8.39 -3.78
N PHE A 46 -6.34 -8.72 -2.63
CA PHE A 46 -6.43 -10.09 -2.11
C PHE A 46 -7.86 -10.61 -2.24
N LYS A 47 -8.03 -11.76 -2.89
CA LYS A 47 -9.33 -12.43 -2.98
C LYS A 47 -9.53 -13.25 -1.71
N LEU A 48 -10.60 -12.95 -0.96
CA LEU A 48 -11.02 -13.74 0.18
C LEU A 48 -12.08 -14.75 -0.30
N ASP A 49 -11.62 -15.94 -0.65
CA ASP A 49 -12.47 -17.05 -1.08
C ASP A 49 -12.48 -18.12 0.02
N ILE A 50 -13.66 -18.50 0.50
CA ILE A 50 -13.82 -19.55 1.54
C ILE A 50 -14.62 -20.69 0.94
N ASN A 51 -14.05 -21.90 0.93
CA ASN A 51 -14.66 -23.11 0.34
C ASN A 51 -15.16 -22.90 -1.10
N GLY A 52 -14.41 -22.15 -1.91
CA GLY A 52 -14.78 -21.85 -3.31
C GLY A 52 -15.87 -20.78 -3.48
N THR A 53 -16.39 -20.20 -2.40
CA THR A 53 -17.30 -19.06 -2.45
C THR A 53 -16.53 -17.75 -2.29
N HIS A 54 -16.68 -16.85 -3.26
CA HIS A 54 -16.11 -15.51 -3.16
C HIS A 54 -16.85 -14.70 -2.10
N ILE A 55 -16.14 -14.26 -1.07
CA ILE A 55 -16.71 -13.44 0.00
C ILE A 55 -16.52 -11.98 -0.33
N CYS A 56 -15.27 -11.54 -0.47
CA CYS A 56 -14.94 -10.18 -0.83
C CYS A 56 -13.51 -10.05 -1.37
N ASN A 57 -13.21 -8.87 -1.89
CA ASN A 57 -11.84 -8.48 -2.19
C ASN A 57 -11.35 -7.57 -1.07
N TYR A 58 -10.27 -7.98 -0.41
CA TYR A 58 -9.55 -7.15 0.54
C TYR A 58 -8.48 -6.36 -0.22
N PHE A 59 -8.44 -5.05 0.01
CA PHE A 59 -7.42 -4.17 -0.54
C PHE A 59 -6.57 -3.66 0.62
N ALA A 60 -5.31 -4.08 0.68
CA ALA A 60 -4.38 -3.57 1.69
C ALA A 60 -3.83 -2.21 1.25
N ASP A 61 -3.29 -1.41 2.17
CA ASP A 61 -2.72 -0.10 1.79
C ASP A 61 -1.40 -0.25 1.02
N PHE A 62 -0.53 -1.14 1.50
CA PHE A 62 0.80 -1.41 0.97
C PHE A 62 1.13 -2.90 1.10
N LYS A 63 1.97 -3.38 0.19
CA LYS A 63 2.61 -4.68 0.27
C LYS A 63 4.07 -4.53 -0.13
N TYR A 64 5.00 -5.09 0.62
CA TYR A 64 6.42 -5.10 0.27
C TYR A 64 7.15 -6.24 0.96
N PHE A 65 8.32 -6.61 0.44
CA PHE A 65 9.22 -7.53 1.11
C PHE A 65 10.27 -6.75 1.90
N ASP A 66 10.38 -7.03 3.18
CA ASP A 66 11.40 -6.49 4.07
C ASP A 66 12.64 -7.39 4.01
N ASN A 67 13.76 -6.85 3.53
CA ASN A 67 15.00 -7.60 3.37
C ASN A 67 15.75 -7.77 4.69
N GLU A 68 15.54 -6.89 5.68
CA GLU A 68 16.19 -7.01 7.00
C GLU A 68 15.50 -8.07 7.87
N LEU A 69 14.17 -8.15 7.77
CA LEU A 69 13.34 -9.09 8.51
C LEU A 69 13.01 -10.38 7.74
N ASP A 70 13.48 -10.48 6.49
CA ASP A 70 13.26 -11.60 5.57
C ASP A 70 11.78 -12.05 5.50
N ARG A 71 10.86 -11.09 5.33
CA ARG A 71 9.42 -11.36 5.33
C ARG A 71 8.63 -10.41 4.45
N GLU A 72 7.45 -10.87 4.02
CA GLU A 72 6.44 -10.04 3.38
C GLU A 72 5.62 -9.27 4.42
N VAL A 73 5.37 -7.99 4.16
CA VAL A 73 4.58 -7.06 4.98
C VAL A 73 3.44 -6.49 4.16
#